data_AF-A0A9X1THV2-F1
#
_entry.id   AF-A0A9X1THV2-F1
#
_cell.length_a   1.000
_cell.length_b   1.000
_cell.length_c   1.000
_cell.angle_alpha   90.00
_cell.angle_beta   90.00
_cell.angle_gamma   90.00
#
_symmetry.space_group_name_H-M   'P 1'
#
loop_
_entity.id
_entity.type
_entity.pdbx_description
1 polymer ?
#
loop_
_entity_poly.entity_id
_entity_poly.type
_entity_poly.pdbx_seq_one_letter_code
_entity_poly.pdbx_strand_id
1 'polypeptide(L)'
;MSDLKPFLETKDLAIGYKTKRTERIISKTLNLTLKPGQLVCLLGSNGSGKSTLMRTIAGLQPALEGVVYIGQQPLAGLKSAELAQKLSLVLTERVEAGNLTALEVITLGRTPYTGWLGALSKIDHDKINEAIWLANVEDLINRKIHQLSDGERQKVMLARALAQDTELILLDEPTAHLDLPNRVEMMRLLHTLARQTEKAILLSTHELDLALQAADILWLMKQDGALATGVPEDLVLNGAFESAFAKSGFFFNKSSGTFNIYQDVCTHSISLSGDAILTFWTGRALQREGFGITDDVHAMFKVHCDREGETAVWQIKSPLHGSKYFNIADLVLGIKSHSK
;
A
#
# COMPACT_ATOMS: atom_id res chain seq x y z
N MET A 1 22.32 3.18 13.45
CA MET A 1 21.64 3.22 12.14
C MET A 1 22.49 4.12 11.25
N SER A 2 23.00 3.61 10.13
CA SER A 2 23.94 4.33 9.27
C SER A 2 23.38 5.69 8.82
N ASP A 3 24.24 6.71 8.81
CA ASP A 3 24.02 8.06 8.24
C ASP A 3 23.86 8.03 6.71
N LEU A 4 23.07 7.08 6.19
CA LEU A 4 22.74 7.04 4.77
C LEU A 4 21.91 8.28 4.44
N LYS A 5 22.51 9.16 3.65
CA LYS A 5 21.85 10.35 3.12
C LYS A 5 20.63 9.94 2.29
N PRO A 6 19.50 10.67 2.40
CA PRO A 6 18.34 10.41 1.56
C PRO A 6 18.70 10.58 0.09
N PHE A 7 18.18 9.70 -0.76
CA PHE A 7 18.28 9.85 -2.21
C PHE A 7 17.15 10.75 -2.76
N LEU A 8 16.00 10.75 -2.09
CA LEU A 8 14.93 11.71 -2.37
C LEU A 8 14.70 12.54 -1.10
N GLU A 9 14.78 13.86 -1.24
CA GLU A 9 14.51 14.81 -0.16
C GLU A 9 13.65 15.95 -0.70
N THR A 10 12.66 16.39 0.07
CA THR A 10 11.90 17.61 -0.22
C THR A 10 12.09 18.62 0.89
N LYS A 11 12.23 19.90 0.53
CA LYS A 11 12.35 21.01 1.48
C LYS A 11 11.26 22.03 1.23
N ASP A 12 10.39 22.19 2.22
CA ASP A 12 9.24 23.10 2.23
C ASP A 12 8.40 23.03 0.95
N LEU A 13 8.28 21.81 0.40
CA LEU A 13 7.63 21.60 -0.89
C LEU A 13 6.14 21.91 -0.79
N ALA A 14 5.64 22.71 -1.74
CA ALA A 14 4.21 22.88 -1.99
C ALA A 14 3.82 22.30 -3.34
N ILE A 15 2.74 21.54 -3.35
CA ILE A 15 2.20 20.87 -4.54
C ILE A 15 0.79 21.32 -4.83
N GLY A 16 0.42 21.33 -6.10
CA GLY A 16 -0.92 21.70 -6.52
C GLY A 16 -0.99 21.98 -8.01
N TYR A 17 -2.05 22.68 -8.43
CA TYR A 17 -2.31 22.99 -9.82
C TYR A 17 -2.19 24.49 -10.05
N LYS A 18 -1.42 24.88 -11.06
CA LYS A 18 -1.30 26.26 -11.51
C LYS A 18 -1.89 26.39 -12.90
N THR A 19 -2.91 27.22 -13.04
CA THR A 19 -3.44 27.67 -14.33
C THR A 19 -3.14 29.16 -14.51
N LYS A 20 -3.38 29.70 -15.71
CA LYS A 20 -3.19 31.15 -15.98
C LYS A 20 -4.02 32.06 -15.08
N ARG A 21 -5.10 31.56 -14.46
CA ARG A 21 -6.05 32.36 -13.67
C ARG A 21 -6.12 31.96 -12.19
N THR A 22 -5.69 30.75 -11.85
CA THR A 22 -5.85 30.21 -10.49
C THR A 22 -4.67 29.35 -10.11
N GLU A 23 -4.22 29.50 -8.87
CA GLU A 23 -3.29 28.58 -8.23
C GLU A 23 -4.05 27.87 -7.11
N ARG A 24 -4.14 26.55 -7.20
CA ARG A 24 -4.77 25.70 -6.18
C ARG A 24 -3.70 24.84 -5.54
N ILE A 25 -3.39 25.19 -4.30
CA ILE A 25 -2.45 24.44 -3.47
C ILE A 25 -3.20 23.27 -2.84
N ILE A 26 -2.63 22.07 -2.96
CA ILE A 26 -3.17 20.84 -2.38
C ILE A 26 -2.49 20.54 -1.04
N SER A 27 -1.18 20.75 -0.97
CA SER A 27 -0.38 20.52 0.23
C SER A 27 0.83 21.45 0.25
N LYS A 28 1.28 21.83 1.45
CA LYS A 28 2.40 22.74 1.70
C LYS A 28 3.36 22.16 2.73
N THR A 29 4.58 22.70 2.74
CA THR A 29 5.59 22.43 3.76
C THR A 29 5.92 20.94 3.87
N LEU A 30 5.95 20.26 2.72
CA LEU A 30 6.28 18.84 2.65
C LEU A 30 7.80 18.68 2.77
N ASN A 31 8.21 18.12 3.92
CA ASN A 31 9.60 17.80 4.24
C ASN A 31 9.75 16.27 4.33
N LEU A 32 9.94 15.65 3.18
CA LEU A 32 9.91 14.19 3.00
C LEU A 32 11.31 13.69 2.70
N THR A 33 11.60 12.46 3.15
CA THR A 33 12.86 11.79 2.85
C THR A 33 12.62 10.33 2.51
N LEU A 34 13.39 9.82 1.55
CA LEU A 34 13.45 8.42 1.19
C LEU A 34 14.92 8.05 0.94
N LYS A 35 15.39 7.04 1.68
CA LYS A 35 16.78 6.58 1.65
C LYS A 35 16.94 5.36 0.73
N PRO A 36 18.16 5.10 0.24
CA PRO A 36 18.50 3.82 -0.38
C PRO A 36 18.10 2.64 0.51
N GLY A 37 17.61 1.56 -0.11
CA GLY A 37 17.18 0.35 0.60
C GLY A 37 15.80 0.42 1.26
N GLN A 38 15.09 1.55 1.15
CA GLN A 38 13.77 1.72 1.78
C GLN A 38 12.62 1.57 0.80
N LEU A 39 11.56 0.89 1.26
CA LEU A 39 10.23 0.90 0.67
C LEU A 39 9.35 1.91 1.42
N VAL A 40 8.95 2.98 0.72
CA VAL A 40 7.96 3.95 1.22
C VAL A 40 6.62 3.73 0.54
N CYS A 41 5.55 3.63 1.33
CA CYS A 41 4.18 3.64 0.83
C CYS A 41 3.50 4.99 1.08
N LEU A 42 3.06 5.63 0.01
CA LEU A 42 2.22 6.83 0.01
C LEU A 42 0.74 6.44 0.07
N LEU A 43 0.11 6.73 1.20
CA LEU A 43 -1.27 6.41 1.52
C LEU A 43 -2.12 7.69 1.65
N GLY A 44 -3.44 7.55 1.53
CA GLY A 44 -4.38 8.64 1.72
C GLY A 44 -5.65 8.45 0.91
N SER A 45 -6.72 9.17 1.26
CA SER A 45 -8.00 9.08 0.57
C SER A 45 -7.91 9.49 -0.91
N ASN A 46 -8.93 9.13 -1.71
CA ASN A 46 -9.05 9.65 -3.06
C ASN A 46 -9.07 11.18 -3.05
N GLY A 47 -8.35 11.80 -3.99
CA GLY A 47 -8.25 13.25 -4.08
C GLY A 47 -7.39 13.93 -3.01
N SER A 48 -6.69 13.20 -2.13
CA SER A 48 -5.82 13.80 -1.12
C SER A 48 -4.59 14.50 -1.70
N GLY A 49 -4.19 14.16 -2.92
CA GLY A 49 -3.03 14.75 -3.61
C GLY A 49 -1.88 13.79 -3.89
N LYS A 50 -2.03 12.48 -3.66
CA LYS A 50 -0.98 11.46 -3.89
C LYS A 50 -0.39 11.52 -5.31
N SER A 51 -1.24 11.47 -6.34
CA SER A 51 -0.78 11.53 -7.73
C SER A 51 -0.12 12.87 -8.07
N THR A 52 -0.54 13.96 -7.40
CA THR A 52 0.10 15.28 -7.53
C THR A 52 1.50 15.24 -6.91
N LEU A 53 1.66 14.70 -5.70
CA LEU A 53 2.97 14.52 -5.09
C LEU A 53 3.90 13.67 -5.98
N MET A 54 3.41 12.51 -6.44
CA MET A 54 4.15 11.60 -7.32
C MET A 54 4.60 12.29 -8.61
N ARG A 55 3.70 13.00 -9.30
CA ARG A 55 4.04 13.72 -10.54
C ARG A 55 5.03 14.86 -10.30
N THR A 56 4.96 15.55 -9.15
CA THR A 56 5.92 16.61 -8.82
C THR A 56 7.31 16.03 -8.55
N ILE A 57 7.40 14.92 -7.80
CA ILE A 57 8.68 14.25 -7.53
C ILE A 57 9.27 13.65 -8.82
N ALA A 58 8.43 13.12 -9.70
CA ALA A 58 8.84 12.59 -11.00
C ALA A 58 9.26 13.66 -12.03
N GLY A 59 9.14 14.95 -11.70
CA GLY A 59 9.43 16.05 -12.63
C GLY A 59 8.40 16.21 -13.76
N LEU A 60 7.24 15.54 -13.68
CA LEU A 60 6.16 15.64 -14.65
C LEU A 60 5.31 16.90 -14.48
N GLN A 61 5.40 17.54 -13.31
CA GLN A 61 4.83 18.86 -13.06
C GLN A 61 5.74 19.67 -12.13
N PRO A 62 5.77 21.01 -12.26
CA PRO A 62 6.57 21.85 -11.39
C PRO A 62 6.03 21.87 -9.95
N ALA A 63 6.93 22.05 -8.99
CA ALA A 63 6.57 22.46 -7.64
C ALA A 63 5.97 23.87 -7.65
N LEU A 64 5.05 24.17 -6.72
CA LEU A 64 4.53 25.53 -6.54
C LEU A 64 5.49 26.36 -5.68
N GLU A 65 6.02 25.75 -4.61
CA GLU A 65 7.01 26.33 -3.69
C GLU A 65 7.96 25.22 -3.22
N GLY A 66 9.10 25.59 -2.63
CA GLY A 66 10.08 24.64 -2.11
C GLY A 66 10.91 23.92 -3.19
N VAL A 67 11.65 22.90 -2.78
CA VAL A 67 12.61 22.20 -3.64
C VAL A 67 12.49 20.69 -3.46
N VAL A 68 12.58 19.95 -4.57
CA VAL A 68 12.78 18.50 -4.59
C VAL A 68 14.24 18.24 -4.95
N TYR A 69 14.92 17.40 -4.18
CA TYR A 69 16.27 16.92 -4.42
C TYR A 69 16.24 15.45 -4.82
N ILE A 70 16.97 15.12 -5.89
CA ILE A 70 17.25 13.75 -6.32
C ILE A 70 18.76 13.53 -6.21
N GLY A 71 19.17 12.62 -5.34
CA GLY A 71 20.51 12.56 -4.78
C GLY A 71 20.83 13.87 -4.03
N GLN A 72 21.86 14.57 -4.49
CA GLN A 72 22.29 15.86 -3.92
C GLN A 72 21.99 17.04 -4.86
N GLN A 73 21.20 16.82 -5.92
CA GLN A 73 20.92 17.82 -6.95
C GLN A 73 19.45 18.25 -6.92
N PRO A 74 19.15 19.56 -6.99
CA PRO A 74 17.77 20.03 -7.17
C PRO A 74 17.18 19.50 -8.48
N LEU A 75 15.96 18.97 -8.41
CA LEU A 75 15.22 18.44 -9.56
C LEU A 75 15.08 19.48 -10.69
N ALA A 76 14.86 20.74 -10.34
CA ALA A 76 14.73 21.84 -11.30
C ALA A 76 16.02 22.09 -12.12
N GLY A 77 17.18 21.63 -11.63
CA GLY A 77 18.46 21.74 -12.32
C GLY A 77 18.81 20.53 -13.18
N LEU A 78 18.06 19.42 -13.08
CA LEU A 78 18.31 18.20 -13.85
C LEU A 78 17.65 18.27 -15.23
N LYS A 79 18.40 17.89 -16.26
CA LYS A 79 17.82 17.65 -17.59
C LYS A 79 17.06 16.33 -17.59
N SER A 80 16.09 16.17 -18.48
CA SER A 80 15.29 14.94 -18.59
C SER A 80 16.14 13.68 -18.78
N ALA A 81 17.23 13.76 -19.54
CA ALA A 81 18.15 12.63 -19.75
C ALA A 81 18.91 12.24 -18.47
N GLU A 82 19.32 13.22 -17.66
CA GLU A 82 20.00 12.99 -16.38
C GLU A 82 19.03 12.44 -15.34
N LEU A 83 17.81 12.97 -15.30
CA LEU A 83 16.74 12.48 -14.43
C LEU A 83 16.37 11.03 -14.76
N ALA A 84 16.28 10.69 -16.05
CA ALA A 84 15.98 9.33 -16.51
C ALA A 84 17.09 8.31 -16.16
N GLN A 85 18.28 8.75 -15.76
CA GLN A 85 19.31 7.85 -15.23
C GLN A 85 19.27 7.71 -13.70
N LYS A 86 18.44 8.52 -13.02
CA LYS A 86 18.32 8.54 -11.55
C LYS A 86 16.95 8.07 -11.05
N LEU A 87 15.92 8.17 -11.88
CA LEU A 87 14.54 7.90 -11.54
C LEU A 87 13.84 7.10 -12.65
N SER A 88 13.23 5.99 -12.28
CA SER A 88 12.30 5.24 -13.12
C SER A 88 10.88 5.38 -12.58
N LEU A 89 9.90 5.36 -13.48
CA LEU A 89 8.49 5.58 -13.17
C LEU A 89 7.63 4.49 -13.79
N VAL A 90 6.77 3.89 -12.98
CA VAL A 90 5.72 2.95 -13.39
C VAL A 90 4.38 3.58 -13.06
N LEU A 91 3.64 4.00 -14.09
CA LEU A 91 2.29 4.56 -13.92
C LEU A 91 1.24 3.46 -14.06
N THR A 92 0.09 3.67 -13.41
CA THR A 92 -1.07 2.76 -13.47
C THR A 92 -1.70 2.67 -14.86
N GLU A 93 -1.52 3.71 -15.68
CA GLU A 93 -2.14 3.78 -17.01
C GLU A 93 -1.66 2.66 -17.93
N ARG A 94 -2.59 2.17 -18.76
CA ARG A 94 -2.28 1.10 -19.68
C ARG A 94 -1.29 1.62 -20.73
N VAL A 95 -0.01 1.26 -20.59
CA VAL A 95 0.91 1.23 -21.73
C VAL A 95 0.26 0.37 -22.82
N GLU A 96 -0.31 1.02 -23.83
CA GLU A 96 -0.69 0.39 -25.10
C GLU A 96 0.61 0.07 -25.86
N ALA A 97 1.35 -0.92 -25.37
CA ALA A 97 2.62 -1.36 -25.95
C ALA A 97 2.42 -2.18 -27.24
N GLY A 98 1.36 -1.91 -28.00
CA GLY A 98 1.06 -2.56 -29.28
C GLY A 98 1.26 -4.08 -29.28
N ASN A 99 2.02 -4.56 -30.28
CA ASN A 99 2.37 -5.97 -30.49
C ASN A 99 3.70 -6.38 -29.84
N LEU A 100 4.27 -5.56 -28.95
CA LEU A 100 5.55 -5.83 -28.32
C LEU A 100 5.47 -7.06 -27.39
N THR A 101 6.56 -7.80 -27.37
CA THR A 101 6.86 -8.84 -26.39
C THR A 101 7.25 -8.21 -25.04
N ALA A 102 7.17 -8.99 -23.97
CA ALA A 102 7.65 -8.57 -22.67
C ALA A 102 9.15 -8.21 -22.70
N LEU A 103 9.99 -8.98 -23.42
CA LEU A 103 11.41 -8.67 -23.57
C LEU A 103 11.63 -7.31 -24.23
N GLU A 104 10.91 -7.01 -25.30
CA GLU A 104 11.02 -5.72 -25.99
C GLU A 104 10.61 -4.56 -25.07
N VAL A 105 9.55 -4.73 -24.27
CA VAL A 105 9.15 -3.72 -23.29
C VAL A 105 10.22 -3.53 -22.21
N ILE A 106 10.80 -4.60 -21.68
CA ILE A 106 11.87 -4.50 -20.67
C ILE A 106 13.09 -3.80 -21.26
N THR A 107 13.42 -4.10 -22.52
CA THR A 107 14.52 -3.49 -23.28
C THR A 107 14.36 -1.98 -23.39
N LEU A 108 13.13 -1.46 -23.52
CA LEU A 108 12.89 0.00 -23.51
C LEU A 108 13.36 0.68 -22.22
N GLY A 109 13.53 -0.05 -21.11
CA GLY A 109 14.15 0.47 -19.90
C GLY A 109 15.57 1.00 -20.14
N ARG A 110 16.29 0.50 -21.16
CA ARG A 110 17.65 0.94 -21.49
C ARG A 110 17.73 2.21 -22.34
N THR A 111 16.60 2.78 -22.75
CA THR A 111 16.54 4.00 -23.59
C THR A 111 17.41 5.16 -23.07
N PRO A 112 17.53 5.43 -21.75
CA PRO A 112 18.40 6.49 -21.25
C PRO A 112 19.91 6.29 -21.52
N TYR A 113 20.32 5.11 -21.99
CA TYR A 113 21.72 4.72 -22.19
C TYR A 113 22.06 4.41 -23.66
N THR A 114 21.08 4.12 -24.53
CA THR A 114 21.31 3.56 -25.87
C THR A 114 21.60 4.58 -26.99
N GLY A 115 21.80 5.86 -26.65
CA GLY A 115 22.11 6.92 -27.62
C GLY A 115 21.07 7.04 -28.74
N TRP A 116 21.39 7.77 -29.82
CA TRP A 116 20.45 7.96 -30.93
C TRP A 116 20.25 6.71 -31.79
N LEU A 117 21.29 5.87 -31.91
CA LEU A 117 21.25 4.65 -32.72
C LEU A 117 20.47 3.50 -32.05
N GLY A 118 20.14 3.63 -30.76
CA GLY A 118 19.38 2.61 -30.03
C GLY A 118 20.12 1.28 -29.84
N ALA A 119 21.43 1.25 -30.07
CA ALA A 119 22.22 0.03 -29.99
C ALA A 119 22.46 -0.38 -28.53
N LEU A 120 22.17 -1.64 -28.21
CA LEU A 120 22.42 -2.20 -26.89
C LEU A 120 23.88 -2.62 -26.76
N SER A 121 24.52 -2.19 -25.66
CA SER A 121 25.82 -2.70 -25.26
C SER A 121 25.68 -4.02 -24.50
N LYS A 122 26.80 -4.70 -24.25
CA LYS A 122 26.82 -5.89 -23.37
C LYS A 122 26.26 -5.57 -21.97
N ILE A 123 26.60 -4.41 -21.42
CA ILE A 123 26.10 -3.97 -20.11
C ILE A 123 24.56 -3.84 -20.14
N ASP A 124 24.00 -3.35 -21.23
CA ASP A 124 22.54 -3.21 -21.37
C ASP A 124 21.85 -4.59 -21.39
N HIS A 125 22.42 -5.57 -22.08
CA HIS A 125 21.92 -6.95 -22.06
C HIS A 125 22.01 -7.57 -20.66
N ASP A 126 23.13 -7.37 -19.95
CA ASP A 126 23.31 -7.87 -18.59
C ASP A 126 22.26 -7.27 -17.64
N LYS A 127 21.97 -5.95 -17.77
CA LYS A 127 20.94 -5.26 -16.98
C LYS A 127 19.51 -5.70 -17.31
N ILE A 128 19.23 -5.99 -18.58
CA ILE A 128 17.94 -6.55 -18.99
C ILE A 128 17.74 -7.93 -18.37
N ASN A 129 18.75 -8.80 -18.43
CA ASN A 129 18.68 -10.15 -17.85
C ASN A 129 18.56 -10.13 -16.32
N GLU A 130 19.32 -9.25 -15.64
CA GLU A 130 19.21 -9.03 -14.20
C GLU A 130 17.78 -8.61 -13.82
N ALA A 131 17.18 -7.68 -14.57
CA ALA A 131 15.83 -7.20 -14.32
C ALA A 131 14.74 -8.27 -14.56
N ILE A 132 14.92 -9.13 -15.58
CA ILE A 132 14.03 -10.26 -15.84
C ILE A 132 14.02 -11.21 -14.63
N TRP A 133 15.21 -11.56 -14.13
CA TRP A 133 15.36 -12.46 -12.98
C TRP A 133 14.80 -11.85 -11.69
N LEU A 134 15.16 -10.59 -11.41
CA LEU A 134 14.69 -9.87 -10.21
C LEU A 134 13.16 -9.75 -10.17
N ALA A 135 12.50 -9.58 -11.32
CA ALA A 135 11.05 -9.45 -11.40
C ALA A 135 10.31 -10.80 -11.54
N ASN A 136 11.04 -11.92 -11.66
CA ASN A 136 10.49 -13.26 -11.86
C ASN A 136 9.55 -13.34 -13.09
N VAL A 137 10.05 -12.94 -14.26
CA VAL A 137 9.30 -12.85 -15.53
C VAL A 137 9.93 -13.63 -16.69
N GLU A 138 10.84 -14.55 -16.42
CA GLU A 138 11.57 -15.39 -17.38
C GLU A 138 10.61 -16.09 -18.36
N ASP A 139 9.56 -16.71 -17.84
CA ASP A 139 8.58 -17.45 -18.65
C ASP A 139 7.68 -16.53 -19.50
N LEU A 140 7.74 -15.22 -19.28
CA LEU A 140 6.89 -14.24 -19.95
C LEU A 140 7.60 -13.54 -21.12
N ILE A 141 8.93 -13.58 -21.20
CA ILE A 141 9.74 -12.70 -22.07
C ILE A 141 9.33 -12.76 -23.56
N ASN A 142 8.89 -13.93 -24.04
CA ASN A 142 8.50 -14.14 -25.44
C ASN A 142 7.00 -13.88 -25.71
N ARG A 143 6.18 -13.70 -24.66
CA ARG A 143 4.75 -13.42 -24.79
C ARG A 143 4.53 -11.95 -25.11
N LYS A 144 3.51 -11.67 -25.93
CA LYS A 144 3.10 -10.29 -26.20
C LYS A 144 2.39 -9.69 -25.00
N ILE A 145 2.56 -8.39 -24.76
CA ILE A 145 1.97 -7.70 -23.59
C ILE A 145 0.46 -7.88 -23.49
N HIS A 146 -0.26 -7.87 -24.62
CA HIS A 146 -1.72 -8.06 -24.64
C HIS A 146 -2.17 -9.48 -24.30
N GLN A 147 -1.24 -10.45 -24.24
CA GLN A 147 -1.51 -11.84 -23.85
C GLN A 147 -1.27 -12.07 -22.35
N LEU A 148 -0.72 -11.09 -21.64
CA LEU A 148 -0.40 -11.20 -20.21
C LEU A 148 -1.62 -10.85 -19.36
N SER A 149 -1.74 -11.50 -18.20
CA SER A 149 -2.65 -11.04 -17.15
C SER A 149 -2.22 -9.68 -16.61
N ASP A 150 -3.10 -8.98 -15.90
CA ASP A 150 -2.77 -7.68 -15.31
C ASP A 150 -1.57 -7.79 -14.33
N GLY A 151 -1.49 -8.89 -13.56
CA GLY A 151 -0.37 -9.16 -12.65
C GLY A 151 0.94 -9.42 -13.37
N GLU A 152 0.92 -10.28 -14.39
CA GLU A 152 2.08 -10.55 -15.26
C GLU A 152 2.59 -9.27 -15.92
N ARG A 153 1.67 -8.47 -16.47
CA ARG A 153 1.96 -7.19 -17.10
C ARG A 153 2.60 -6.21 -16.12
N GLN A 154 2.13 -6.16 -14.88
CA GLN A 154 2.73 -5.28 -13.87
C GLN A 154 4.15 -5.70 -13.51
N LYS A 155 4.42 -7.01 -13.37
CA LYS A 155 5.80 -7.52 -13.16
C LYS A 155 6.72 -7.16 -14.32
N VAL A 156 6.22 -7.23 -15.56
CA VAL A 156 6.98 -6.79 -16.75
C VAL A 156 7.26 -5.28 -16.74
N MET A 157 6.32 -4.45 -16.29
CA MET A 157 6.56 -3.00 -16.15
C MET A 157 7.56 -2.69 -15.03
N LEU A 158 7.53 -3.46 -13.94
CA LEU A 158 8.55 -3.39 -12.89
C LEU A 158 9.93 -3.83 -13.42
N ALA A 159 9.99 -4.93 -14.17
CA ALA A 159 11.22 -5.39 -14.84
C ALA A 159 11.77 -4.31 -15.77
N ARG A 160 10.93 -3.62 -16.55
CA ARG A 160 11.37 -2.47 -17.35
C ARG A 160 11.99 -1.36 -16.50
N ALA A 161 11.36 -1.01 -15.37
CA ALA A 161 11.90 0.01 -14.46
C ALA A 161 13.23 -0.43 -13.82
N LEU A 162 13.36 -1.71 -13.45
CA LEU A 162 14.61 -2.29 -12.96
C LEU A 162 15.70 -2.29 -14.03
N ALA A 163 15.37 -2.62 -15.28
CA ALA A 163 16.31 -2.60 -16.39
C ALA A 163 16.88 -1.19 -16.63
N GLN A 164 16.11 -0.13 -16.34
CA GLN A 164 16.58 1.25 -16.38
C GLN A 164 17.69 1.54 -15.37
N ASP A 165 17.88 0.66 -14.37
CA ASP A 165 18.95 0.69 -13.38
C ASP A 165 19.11 2.04 -12.67
N THR A 166 18.01 2.56 -12.16
CA THR A 166 17.97 3.81 -11.39
C THR A 166 18.02 3.55 -9.90
N GLU A 167 18.49 4.51 -9.11
CA GLU A 167 18.48 4.40 -7.64
C GLU A 167 17.10 4.68 -7.04
N LEU A 168 16.27 5.49 -7.71
CA LEU A 168 14.88 5.75 -7.32
C LEU A 168 13.89 5.07 -8.28
N ILE A 169 12.90 4.37 -7.72
CA ILE A 169 11.77 3.81 -8.46
C ILE A 169 10.48 4.38 -7.88
N LEU A 170 9.66 4.98 -8.75
CA LEU A 170 8.34 5.49 -8.42
C LEU A 170 7.26 4.59 -9.03
N LEU A 171 6.30 4.14 -8.24
CA LEU A 171 5.18 3.34 -8.72
C LEU A 171 3.85 3.98 -8.33
N ASP A 172 2.99 4.26 -9.32
CA ASP A 172 1.64 4.75 -9.08
C ASP A 172 0.66 3.56 -9.09
N GLU A 173 0.07 3.27 -7.93
CA GLU A 173 -0.89 2.18 -7.68
C GLU A 173 -0.51 0.85 -8.36
N PRO A 174 0.68 0.28 -8.08
CA PRO A 174 1.14 -0.91 -8.79
C PRO A 174 0.30 -2.16 -8.52
N THR A 175 -0.54 -2.13 -7.50
CA THR A 175 -1.43 -3.24 -7.12
C THR A 175 -2.86 -3.05 -7.62
N ALA A 176 -3.16 -1.96 -8.33
CA ALA A 176 -4.49 -1.71 -8.87
C ALA A 176 -4.89 -2.80 -9.87
N HIS A 177 -6.16 -3.21 -9.83
CA HIS A 177 -6.75 -4.26 -10.69
C HIS A 177 -6.19 -5.68 -10.49
N LEU A 178 -5.23 -5.90 -9.58
CA LEU A 178 -4.75 -7.23 -9.23
C LEU A 178 -5.73 -7.92 -8.26
N ASP A 179 -5.76 -9.25 -8.25
CA ASP A 179 -6.41 -10.02 -7.19
C ASP A 179 -5.55 -10.05 -5.92
N LEU A 180 -6.12 -10.45 -4.78
CA LEU A 180 -5.43 -10.41 -3.49
C LEU A 180 -4.07 -11.16 -3.51
N PRO A 181 -3.95 -12.39 -4.04
CA PRO A 181 -2.67 -13.08 -4.12
C PRO A 181 -1.60 -12.30 -4.89
N ASN A 182 -1.95 -11.74 -6.07
CA ASN A 182 -0.99 -10.97 -6.87
C ASN A 182 -0.62 -9.63 -6.20
N ARG A 183 -1.54 -9.00 -5.45
CA ARG A 183 -1.22 -7.80 -4.65
C ARG A 183 -0.17 -8.11 -3.58
N VAL A 184 -0.37 -9.20 -2.83
CA VAL A 184 0.57 -9.66 -1.80
C VAL A 184 1.93 -9.98 -2.42
N GLU A 185 1.95 -10.71 -3.55
CA GLU A 185 3.18 -11.05 -4.25
C GLU A 185 3.94 -9.79 -4.71
N MET A 186 3.25 -8.82 -5.32
CA MET A 186 3.84 -7.57 -5.76
C MET A 186 4.44 -6.77 -4.60
N MET A 187 3.73 -6.64 -3.48
CA MET A 187 4.23 -5.92 -2.30
C MET A 187 5.45 -6.61 -1.69
N ARG A 188 5.45 -7.94 -1.61
CA ARG A 188 6.60 -8.73 -1.15
C ARG A 188 7.81 -8.56 -2.08
N LEU A 189 7.57 -8.56 -3.39
CA LEU A 189 8.60 -8.35 -4.40
C LEU A 189 9.23 -6.96 -4.25
N LEU A 190 8.42 -5.89 -4.16
CA LEU A 190 8.93 -4.53 -3.98
C LEU A 190 9.75 -4.37 -2.69
N HIS A 191 9.29 -4.94 -1.57
CA HIS A 191 10.04 -4.94 -0.31
C HIS A 191 11.40 -5.64 -0.45
N THR A 192 11.41 -6.80 -1.11
CA THR A 192 12.63 -7.58 -1.34
C THR A 192 13.60 -6.82 -2.25
N LEU A 193 13.10 -6.22 -3.32
CA LEU A 193 13.88 -5.45 -4.28
C LEU A 193 14.56 -4.24 -3.64
N ALA A 194 13.82 -3.46 -2.84
CA ALA A 194 14.38 -2.31 -2.13
C ALA A 194 15.63 -2.73 -1.34
N ARG A 195 15.53 -3.79 -0.55
CA ARG A 195 16.62 -4.27 0.32
C ARG A 195 17.78 -4.90 -0.44
N GLN A 196 17.49 -5.76 -1.42
CA GLN A 196 18.53 -6.51 -2.13
C GLN A 196 19.32 -5.64 -3.12
N THR A 197 18.67 -4.64 -3.70
CA THR A 197 19.28 -3.77 -4.73
C THR A 197 19.70 -2.41 -4.20
N GLU A 198 19.47 -2.15 -2.90
CA GLU A 198 19.62 -0.85 -2.24
C GLU A 198 18.85 0.31 -2.92
N LYS A 199 17.86 0.00 -3.78
CA LYS A 199 17.05 1.01 -4.45
C LYS A 199 16.06 1.64 -3.48
N ALA A 200 15.87 2.94 -3.63
CA ALA A 200 14.82 3.72 -2.99
C ALA A 200 13.51 3.51 -3.76
N ILE A 201 12.49 2.94 -3.13
CA ILE A 201 11.21 2.65 -3.79
C ILE A 201 10.10 3.42 -3.11
N LEU A 202 9.37 4.23 -3.89
CA LEU A 202 8.16 4.91 -3.45
C LEU A 202 6.97 4.38 -4.27
N LEU A 203 5.98 3.81 -3.60
CA LEU A 203 4.71 3.46 -4.23
C LEU A 203 3.54 4.24 -3.65
N SER A 204 2.57 4.61 -4.48
CA SER A 204 1.24 4.99 -4.02
C SER A 204 0.36 3.75 -3.93
N THR A 205 -0.46 3.63 -2.89
CA THR A 205 -1.45 2.55 -2.80
C THR A 205 -2.64 2.94 -1.92
N HIS A 206 -3.72 2.18 -2.08
CA HIS A 206 -4.91 2.22 -1.25
C HIS A 206 -5.02 1.00 -0.31
N GLU A 207 -4.13 0.01 -0.48
CA GLU A 207 -4.11 -1.23 0.27
C GLU A 207 -3.40 -1.02 1.62
N LEU A 208 -4.14 -0.52 2.61
CA LEU A 208 -3.57 -0.21 3.93
C LEU A 208 -2.92 -1.45 4.57
N ASP A 209 -3.63 -2.57 4.62
CA ASP A 209 -3.19 -3.77 5.34
C ASP A 209 -1.85 -4.30 4.78
N LEU A 210 -1.66 -4.22 3.46
CA LEU A 210 -0.41 -4.62 2.80
C LEU A 210 0.70 -3.59 3.02
N ALA A 211 0.36 -2.30 3.01
CA ALA A 211 1.33 -1.24 3.27
C ALA A 211 1.86 -1.29 4.71
N LEU A 212 1.00 -1.57 5.70
CA LEU A 212 1.39 -1.75 7.10
C LEU A 212 2.37 -2.93 7.29
N GLN A 213 2.23 -3.99 6.48
CA GLN A 213 3.08 -5.19 6.59
C GLN A 213 4.41 -5.07 5.82
N ALA A 214 4.44 -4.33 4.71
CA ALA A 214 5.58 -4.34 3.79
C ALA A 214 6.42 -3.06 3.82
N ALA A 215 5.85 -1.90 4.17
CA ALA A 215 6.57 -0.64 4.10
C ALA A 215 7.57 -0.48 5.24
N ASP A 216 8.75 0.09 4.94
CA ASP A 216 9.67 0.53 5.99
C ASP A 216 9.21 1.87 6.57
N ILE A 217 8.60 2.73 5.75
CA ILE A 217 8.08 4.05 6.12
C ILE A 217 6.77 4.29 5.37
N LEU A 218 5.81 4.94 6.03
CA LEU A 218 4.59 5.42 5.40
C LEU A 218 4.59 6.92 5.28
N TRP A 219 4.09 7.41 4.15
CA TRP A 219 3.70 8.79 3.94
C TRP A 219 2.17 8.83 3.87
N LEU A 220 1.53 9.25 4.96
CA LEU A 220 0.09 9.29 5.07
C LEU A 220 -0.44 10.70 4.81
N MET A 221 -1.01 10.90 3.63
CA MET A 221 -1.55 12.17 3.17
C MET A 221 -3.02 12.33 3.60
N LYS A 222 -3.29 13.37 4.39
CA LYS A 222 -4.61 13.72 4.91
C LYS A 222 -5.39 14.62 3.95
N GLN A 223 -6.71 14.71 4.14
CA GLN A 223 -7.58 15.53 3.27
C GLN A 223 -7.36 17.04 3.40
N ASP A 224 -6.83 17.51 4.53
CA ASP A 224 -6.47 18.91 4.77
C ASP A 224 -5.13 19.30 4.14
N GLY A 225 -4.48 18.37 3.44
CA GLY A 225 -3.17 18.57 2.80
C GLY A 225 -1.99 18.32 3.73
N ALA A 226 -2.21 17.99 5.01
CA ALA A 226 -1.11 17.58 5.90
C ALA A 226 -0.60 16.18 5.52
N LEU A 227 0.66 15.91 5.80
CA LEU A 227 1.28 14.61 5.55
C LEU A 227 2.01 14.15 6.81
N ALA A 228 1.62 12.98 7.31
CA ALA A 228 2.27 12.31 8.44
C ALA A 228 3.27 11.28 7.92
N THR A 229 4.48 11.29 8.46
CA THR A 229 5.54 10.33 8.10
C THR A 229 5.99 9.54 9.31
N GLY A 230 6.36 8.28 9.11
CA GLY A 230 6.87 7.44 10.18
C GLY A 230 6.87 5.97 9.79
N VAL A 231 7.39 5.13 10.68
CA VAL A 231 7.19 3.68 10.57
C VAL A 231 5.69 3.37 10.76
N PRO A 232 5.18 2.28 10.16
CA PRO A 232 3.77 1.88 10.30
C PRO A 232 3.26 1.91 11.74
N GLU A 233 4.04 1.35 12.67
CA GLU A 233 3.68 1.17 14.07
C GLU A 233 3.45 2.51 14.79
N ASP A 234 4.34 3.47 14.60
CA ASP A 234 4.25 4.80 15.23
C ASP A 234 2.99 5.54 14.76
N LEU A 235 2.67 5.46 13.47
CA LEU A 235 1.48 6.10 12.88
C LEU A 235 0.17 5.45 13.34
N VAL A 236 0.18 4.14 13.58
CA VAL A 236 -0.95 3.43 14.21
C VAL A 236 -1.13 3.89 15.65
N LEU A 237 -0.05 3.92 16.44
CA LEU A 237 -0.12 4.24 17.86
C LEU A 237 -0.54 5.70 18.11
N ASN A 238 -0.01 6.64 17.31
CA ASN A 238 -0.27 8.07 17.48
C ASN A 238 -1.63 8.55 16.90
N GLY A 239 -2.41 7.65 16.28
CA GLY A 239 -3.74 7.97 15.77
C GLY A 239 -3.76 8.67 14.39
N ALA A 240 -2.66 8.62 13.64
CA ALA A 240 -2.58 9.28 12.34
C ALA A 240 -3.57 8.69 11.32
N PHE A 241 -3.85 7.38 11.39
CA PHE A 241 -4.80 6.71 10.50
C PHE A 241 -6.24 7.16 10.76
N GLU A 242 -6.67 7.17 12.01
CA GLU A 242 -7.98 7.67 12.41
C GLU A 242 -8.17 9.10 11.92
N SER A 243 -7.16 9.96 12.10
CA SER A 243 -7.18 11.33 11.60
C SER A 243 -7.25 11.42 10.07
N ALA A 244 -6.51 10.57 9.34
CA ALA A 244 -6.48 10.59 7.87
C ALA A 244 -7.76 10.07 7.23
N PHE A 245 -8.48 9.16 7.90
CA PHE A 245 -9.66 8.45 7.37
C PHE A 245 -10.97 8.72 8.14
N ALA A 246 -10.98 9.69 9.07
CA ALA A 246 -12.11 10.01 9.96
C ALA A 246 -13.46 10.22 9.27
N LYS A 247 -13.47 10.71 8.02
CA LYS A 247 -14.72 11.03 7.29
C LYS A 247 -15.35 9.84 6.57
N SER A 248 -14.77 8.65 6.68
CA SER A 248 -15.22 7.51 5.89
C SER A 248 -16.34 6.71 6.55
N GLY A 249 -16.74 7.01 7.79
CA GLY A 249 -17.76 6.23 8.52
C GLY A 249 -17.26 4.85 8.98
N PHE A 250 -15.93 4.66 8.99
CA PHE A 250 -15.23 3.46 9.46
C PHE A 250 -14.21 3.87 10.52
N PHE A 251 -13.91 2.99 11.48
CA PHE A 251 -12.97 3.23 12.58
C PHE A 251 -11.74 2.35 12.42
N PHE A 252 -10.55 2.90 12.59
CA PHE A 252 -9.32 2.10 12.59
C PHE A 252 -9.15 1.43 13.96
N ASN A 253 -9.09 0.10 13.99
CA ASN A 253 -8.84 -0.64 15.21
C ASN A 253 -7.34 -0.83 15.41
N LYS A 254 -6.78 -0.14 16.40
CA LYS A 254 -5.36 -0.20 16.74
C LYS A 254 -4.87 -1.60 17.15
N SER A 255 -5.74 -2.44 17.75
CA SER A 255 -5.33 -3.77 18.20
C SER A 255 -5.21 -4.76 17.06
N SER A 256 -6.04 -4.62 16.02
CA SER A 256 -6.00 -5.49 14.83
C SER A 256 -5.28 -4.87 13.63
N GLY A 257 -5.02 -3.57 13.64
CA GLY A 257 -4.44 -2.85 12.50
C GLY A 257 -5.37 -2.74 11.29
N THR A 258 -6.70 -2.87 11.48
CA THR A 258 -7.69 -2.94 10.38
C THR A 258 -8.84 -1.97 10.59
N PHE A 259 -9.53 -1.61 9.51
CA PHE A 259 -10.76 -0.81 9.59
C PHE A 259 -11.99 -1.66 9.95
N ASN A 260 -12.81 -1.12 10.86
CA ASN A 260 -14.10 -1.66 11.26
C ASN A 260 -15.25 -0.76 10.75
N ILE A 261 -16.33 -1.39 10.32
CA ILE A 261 -17.54 -0.74 9.79
C ILE A 261 -18.54 -0.39 10.88
N TYR A 262 -18.57 -1.18 11.94
CA TYR A 262 -19.54 -1.04 13.01
C TYR A 262 -18.86 -0.30 14.16
N GLN A 263 -19.40 0.86 14.52
CA GLN A 263 -19.05 1.57 15.74
C GLN A 263 -19.77 0.89 16.90
N ASP A 264 -19.13 0.78 18.07
CA ASP A 264 -19.72 0.24 19.31
C ASP A 264 -20.83 1.16 19.84
N VAL A 265 -21.94 1.28 19.11
CA VAL A 265 -23.19 1.88 19.57
C VAL A 265 -24.17 0.74 19.73
N CYS A 266 -23.99 -0.06 20.79
CA CYS A 266 -24.77 -1.28 20.96
C CYS A 266 -25.63 -1.22 22.23
N THR A 267 -26.92 -1.48 22.05
CA THR A 267 -27.95 -1.59 23.09
C THR A 267 -27.88 -2.90 23.88
N HIS A 268 -27.14 -3.90 23.38
CA HIS A 268 -27.01 -5.23 23.99
C HIS A 268 -25.54 -5.66 23.93
N SER A 269 -24.94 -5.88 25.10
CA SER A 269 -23.52 -6.21 25.25
C SER A 269 -23.30 -7.72 25.45
N ILE A 270 -22.27 -8.26 24.79
CA ILE A 270 -21.90 -9.68 24.81
C ILE A 270 -20.44 -9.80 25.26
N SER A 271 -20.18 -10.68 26.23
CA SER A 271 -18.83 -11.05 26.63
C SER A 271 -18.41 -12.36 25.98
N LEU A 272 -17.21 -12.37 25.40
CA LEU A 272 -16.60 -13.52 24.74
C LEU A 272 -15.41 -14.01 25.56
N SER A 273 -15.28 -15.33 25.71
CA SER A 273 -14.17 -15.94 26.45
C SER A 273 -13.76 -17.27 25.82
N GLY A 274 -12.52 -17.72 26.05
CA GLY A 274 -12.00 -19.00 25.56
C GLY A 274 -10.97 -18.84 24.44
N ASP A 275 -10.97 -19.74 23.46
CA ASP A 275 -10.02 -19.77 22.33
C ASP A 275 -9.97 -18.42 21.61
N ALA A 276 -8.78 -17.83 21.54
CA ALA A 276 -8.58 -16.47 21.01
C ALA A 276 -8.99 -16.31 19.54
N ILE A 277 -8.83 -17.34 18.72
CA ILE A 277 -9.21 -17.30 17.30
C ILE A 277 -10.73 -17.37 17.19
N LEU A 278 -11.36 -18.29 17.94
CA LEU A 278 -12.80 -18.44 17.93
C LEU A 278 -13.49 -17.20 18.49
N THR A 279 -13.02 -16.62 19.60
CA THR A 279 -13.57 -15.38 20.17
C THR A 279 -13.46 -14.22 19.18
N PHE A 280 -12.32 -14.05 18.51
CA PHE A 280 -12.15 -13.01 17.49
C PHE A 280 -13.17 -13.09 16.35
N TRP A 281 -13.30 -14.26 15.71
CA TRP A 281 -14.23 -14.45 14.59
C TRP A 281 -15.70 -14.39 15.03
N THR A 282 -16.00 -14.85 16.24
CA THR A 282 -17.34 -14.76 16.83
C THR A 282 -17.73 -13.30 17.09
N GLY A 283 -16.80 -12.51 17.66
CA GLY A 283 -17.01 -11.09 17.88
C GLY A 283 -17.33 -10.34 16.60
N ARG A 284 -16.55 -10.58 15.53
CA ARG A 284 -16.79 -10.00 14.20
C ARG A 284 -18.18 -10.33 13.65
N ALA A 285 -18.63 -11.57 13.82
CA ALA A 285 -19.96 -11.98 13.37
C ALA A 285 -21.09 -11.32 14.17
N LEU A 286 -20.93 -11.19 15.49
CA LEU A 286 -21.92 -10.55 16.36
C LEU A 286 -21.98 -9.02 16.16
N GLN A 287 -20.83 -8.37 16.00
CA GLN A 287 -20.75 -6.94 15.68
C GLN A 287 -21.45 -6.61 14.35
N ARG A 288 -21.32 -7.48 13.34
CA ARG A 288 -22.04 -7.34 12.07
C ARG A 288 -23.56 -7.32 12.25
N GLU A 289 -24.06 -8.01 13.27
CA GLU A 289 -25.48 -8.05 13.60
C GLU A 289 -25.90 -6.96 14.61
N GLY A 290 -25.00 -6.05 14.97
CA GLY A 290 -25.26 -4.91 15.84
C GLY A 290 -25.07 -5.16 17.34
N PHE A 291 -24.47 -6.28 17.74
CA PHE A 291 -24.13 -6.55 19.15
C PHE A 291 -22.77 -5.96 19.54
N GLY A 292 -22.68 -5.43 20.76
CA GLY A 292 -21.44 -4.85 21.29
C GLY A 292 -20.63 -5.92 22.00
N ILE A 293 -19.31 -5.95 21.79
CA ILE A 293 -18.43 -6.89 22.49
C ILE A 293 -17.78 -6.17 23.66
N THR A 294 -17.85 -6.77 24.85
CA THR A 294 -17.34 -6.18 26.09
C THR A 294 -16.64 -7.21 26.96
N ASP A 295 -15.65 -6.76 27.73
CA ASP A 295 -15.03 -7.55 28.80
C ASP A 295 -15.84 -7.47 30.11
N ASP A 296 -16.97 -6.75 30.11
CA ASP A 296 -17.83 -6.60 31.28
C ASP A 296 -18.47 -7.94 31.71
N VAL A 297 -18.26 -8.27 32.99
CA VAL A 297 -18.82 -9.44 33.66
C VAL A 297 -20.35 -9.39 33.76
N HIS A 298 -20.95 -8.22 33.56
CA HIS A 298 -22.40 -8.00 33.55
C HIS A 298 -23.03 -7.97 32.15
N ALA A 299 -22.28 -8.37 31.11
CA ALA A 299 -22.81 -8.52 29.76
C ALA A 299 -24.07 -9.39 29.74
N MET A 300 -25.05 -9.00 28.91
CA MET A 300 -26.35 -9.67 28.81
C MET A 300 -26.20 -11.14 28.37
N PHE A 301 -25.27 -11.40 27.46
CA PHE A 301 -24.90 -12.74 27.03
C PHE A 301 -23.42 -13.00 27.27
N LYS A 302 -23.10 -14.21 27.73
CA LYS A 302 -21.72 -14.69 27.84
C LYS A 302 -21.55 -15.87 26.91
N VAL A 303 -20.69 -15.76 25.92
CA VAL A 303 -20.36 -16.85 25.00
C VAL A 303 -18.97 -17.36 25.34
N HIS A 304 -18.89 -18.66 25.65
CA HIS A 304 -17.63 -19.36 25.77
C HIS A 304 -17.34 -20.09 24.46
N CYS A 305 -16.22 -19.73 23.82
CA CYS A 305 -15.76 -20.28 22.56
C CYS A 305 -14.65 -21.29 22.84
N ASP A 306 -14.85 -22.54 22.49
CA ASP A 306 -13.91 -23.62 22.79
C ASP A 306 -13.82 -24.63 21.62
N ARG A 307 -12.91 -25.59 21.73
CA ARG A 307 -12.74 -26.68 20.76
C ARG A 307 -12.97 -28.03 21.43
N GLU A 308 -13.86 -28.81 20.86
CA GLU A 308 -14.02 -30.23 21.21
C GLU A 308 -13.34 -31.05 20.11
N GLY A 309 -12.07 -31.41 20.33
CA GLY A 309 -11.21 -31.98 19.29
C GLY A 309 -10.92 -30.96 18.19
N GLU A 310 -11.24 -31.29 16.94
CA GLU A 310 -11.11 -30.36 15.80
C GLU A 310 -12.34 -29.47 15.59
N THR A 311 -13.43 -29.73 16.32
CA THR A 311 -14.71 -29.03 16.11
C THR A 311 -14.81 -27.82 17.03
N ALA A 312 -15.08 -26.66 16.43
CA ALA A 312 -15.35 -25.44 17.18
C ALA A 312 -16.74 -25.48 17.82
N VAL A 313 -16.83 -25.04 19.06
CA VAL A 313 -18.02 -25.12 19.90
C VAL A 313 -18.24 -23.78 20.59
N TRP A 314 -19.50 -23.34 20.65
CA TRP A 314 -19.91 -22.12 21.32
C TRP A 314 -20.99 -22.42 22.35
N GLN A 315 -20.78 -21.98 23.58
CA GLN A 315 -21.73 -22.17 24.68
C GLN A 315 -22.20 -20.81 25.18
N ILE A 316 -23.51 -20.55 25.06
CA ILE A 316 -24.12 -19.36 25.68
C ILE A 316 -24.45 -19.70 27.12
N LYS A 317 -23.89 -18.93 28.06
CA LYS A 317 -24.35 -18.89 29.45
C LYS A 317 -25.33 -17.72 29.60
N SER A 318 -26.62 -18.03 29.51
CA SER A 318 -27.70 -17.13 29.94
C SER A 318 -28.17 -17.54 31.35
N PRO A 319 -28.69 -16.63 32.19
CA PRO A 319 -29.25 -16.97 33.49
C PRO A 319 -30.38 -18.01 33.46
N LEU A 320 -31.01 -18.23 32.28
CA LEU A 320 -32.22 -19.05 32.15
C LEU A 320 -32.03 -20.33 31.34
N HIS A 321 -31.11 -20.42 30.37
CA HIS A 321 -30.83 -21.61 29.55
C HIS A 321 -29.38 -21.64 29.06
N GLY A 322 -28.75 -22.82 29.07
CA GLY A 322 -27.45 -23.08 28.45
C GLY A 322 -27.66 -23.70 27.07
N SER A 323 -27.21 -23.01 26.01
CA SER A 323 -27.33 -23.49 24.62
C SER A 323 -25.94 -23.69 24.01
N LYS A 324 -25.76 -24.81 23.33
CA LYS A 324 -24.51 -25.20 22.67
C LYS A 324 -24.70 -25.17 21.15
N TYR A 325 -23.74 -24.56 20.46
CA TYR A 325 -23.74 -24.38 19.01
C TYR A 325 -22.43 -24.90 18.42
N PHE A 326 -22.49 -25.34 17.16
CA PHE A 326 -21.35 -25.92 16.43
C PHE A 326 -20.97 -25.09 15.20
N ASN A 327 -21.63 -23.95 14.98
CA ASN A 327 -21.22 -22.93 14.02
C ASN A 327 -21.70 -21.55 14.48
N ILE A 328 -21.06 -20.51 13.95
CA ILE A 328 -21.33 -19.11 14.31
C ILE A 328 -22.72 -18.65 13.81
N ALA A 329 -23.23 -19.19 12.69
CA ALA A 329 -24.52 -18.77 12.16
C ALA A 329 -25.68 -19.13 13.10
N ASP A 330 -25.68 -20.37 13.61
CA ASP A 330 -26.69 -20.83 14.57
C ASP A 330 -26.55 -20.12 15.92
N LEU A 331 -25.31 -19.87 16.37
CA LEU A 331 -25.05 -19.06 17.56
C LEU A 331 -25.70 -17.67 17.45
N VAL A 332 -25.47 -16.99 16.33
CA VAL A 332 -26.02 -15.65 16.06
C VAL A 332 -27.54 -15.66 16.04
N LEU A 333 -28.15 -16.65 15.37
CA LEU A 333 -29.61 -16.82 15.36
C LEU A 333 -30.16 -17.08 16.77
N GLY A 334 -29.45 -17.90 17.55
CA GLY A 334 -29.75 -18.16 18.95
C GLY A 334 -29.73 -16.89 19.80
N ILE A 335 -28.71 -16.07 19.69
CA ILE A 335 -28.62 -14.81 20.47
C ILE A 335 -29.74 -13.84 20.06
N LYS A 336 -30.02 -13.73 18.76
CA LYS A 336 -31.13 -12.89 18.25
C LYS A 336 -32.50 -13.33 18.75
N SER A 337 -32.75 -14.63 18.90
CA SER A 337 -34.03 -15.12 19.41
C SER A 337 -34.20 -14.85 20.91
N HIS A 338 -33.11 -14.78 21.67
CA HIS A 338 -33.14 -14.44 23.10
C HIS A 338 -33.13 -12.92 23.36
N SER A 339 -32.87 -12.10 22.34
CA SER A 339 -32.81 -10.63 22.44
C SER A 339 -34.09 -9.91 21.96
N LYS A 340 -35.11 -10.67 21.51
CA LYS A 340 -36.43 -10.16 21.12
C LYS A 340 -37.43 -10.31 22.25
#